data_AF-A0A9X6XDQ5-F1
#
_entry.id   AF-A0A9X6XDQ5-F1
#
_cell.length_a   1.000
_cell.length_b   1.000
_cell.length_c   1.000
_cell.angle_alpha   90.00
_cell.angle_beta   90.00
_cell.angle_gamma   90.00
#
_symmetry.space_group_name_H-M   'P 1'
#
loop_
_entity.id
_entity.type
_entity.pdbx_description
1 polymer ?
#
loop_
_entity_poly.entity_id
_entity_poly.type
_entity_poly.pdbx_seq_one_letter_code
_entity_poly.pdbx_strand_id
1 'polypeptide(L)'
;MEITINLSEETVAELEKLVKYYKHNNLLHGKENDATIEDVIKGAIAMYLSWLPAKGRPLISNQSFIIENKIQSIFENQGKNQKEVTELTGVGRSTISNIWNGAVPTLENFIRIWLALGKPPIEQILTIKPVESE
;
A
#
# COMPACT_ATOMS: atom_id res chain seq x y z
N MET A 1 3.09 -9.73 -24.64
CA MET A 1 3.14 -8.28 -24.44
C MET A 1 4.60 -7.93 -24.20
N GLU A 2 5.12 -6.95 -24.93
CA GLU A 2 6.52 -6.54 -24.86
C GLU A 2 6.59 -5.19 -24.15
N ILE A 3 7.49 -5.05 -23.18
CA ILE A 3 7.72 -3.80 -22.43
C ILE A 3 9.20 -3.48 -22.53
N THR A 4 9.52 -2.32 -23.09
CA THR A 4 10.90 -1.83 -23.22
C THR A 4 11.18 -0.80 -22.15
N ILE A 5 12.25 -1.00 -21.37
CA ILE A 5 12.70 -0.07 -20.33
C ILE A 5 14.08 0.44 -20.74
N ASN A 6 14.22 1.75 -20.89
CA ASN A 6 15.50 2.39 -21.18
C ASN A 6 16.19 2.74 -19.87
N LEU A 7 17.40 2.20 -19.66
CA LEU A 7 18.25 2.45 -18.51
C LEU A 7 19.53 3.15 -18.96
N SER A 8 20.16 3.93 -18.08
CA SER A 8 21.49 4.47 -18.37
C SER A 8 22.51 3.34 -18.43
N GLU A 9 23.58 3.53 -19.21
CA GLU A 9 24.68 2.56 -19.29
C GLU A 9 25.28 2.25 -17.91
N GLU A 10 25.37 3.25 -17.04
CA GLU A 10 25.84 3.10 -15.66
C GLU A 10 24.92 2.16 -14.85
N THR A 11 23.61 2.36 -14.91
CA THR A 11 22.64 1.49 -14.22
C THR A 11 22.70 0.06 -14.74
N VAL A 12 22.85 -0.14 -16.06
CA VAL A 12 23.01 -1.48 -16.64
C VAL A 12 24.27 -2.16 -16.11
N ALA A 13 25.40 -1.44 -16.07
CA ALA A 13 26.66 -1.96 -15.56
C ALA A 13 26.59 -2.35 -14.07
N GLU A 14 25.89 -1.56 -13.24
CA GLU A 14 25.65 -1.89 -11.84
C GLU A 14 24.78 -3.14 -11.68
N LEU A 15 23.68 -3.25 -12.44
CA LEU A 15 22.81 -4.43 -12.42
C LEU A 15 23.57 -5.70 -12.83
N GLU A 16 24.40 -5.63 -13.87
CA GLU A 16 25.26 -6.73 -14.26
C GLU A 16 26.21 -7.16 -13.15
N LYS A 17 26.82 -6.20 -12.46
CA LYS A 17 27.74 -6.48 -11.34
C LYS A 17 27.01 -7.19 -10.21
N LEU A 18 25.80 -6.76 -9.88
CA LEU A 18 24.96 -7.38 -8.84
C LEU A 18 24.55 -8.81 -9.23
N VAL A 19 24.13 -9.04 -10.48
CA VAL A 19 23.81 -10.38 -10.98
C VAL A 19 25.03 -11.30 -10.93
N LYS A 20 26.19 -10.82 -11.37
CA LYS A 20 27.46 -11.59 -11.31
C LYS A 20 27.80 -11.97 -9.87
N TYR A 21 27.72 -11.01 -8.95
CA TYR A 21 27.94 -11.26 -7.53
C TYR A 21 26.97 -12.30 -6.97
N TYR A 22 25.68 -12.16 -7.27
CA TYR A 22 24.65 -13.08 -6.78
C TYR A 22 24.84 -14.51 -7.30
N LYS A 23 25.17 -14.68 -8.59
CA LYS A 23 25.52 -15.98 -9.17
C LYS A 23 26.73 -16.59 -8.49
N HIS A 24 27.80 -15.80 -8.33
CA HIS A 24 29.03 -16.25 -7.70
C HIS A 24 28.78 -16.70 -6.25
N ASN A 25 28.02 -15.93 -5.48
CA ASN A 25 27.68 -16.27 -4.10
C ASN A 25 26.85 -17.57 -4.01
N ASN A 26 25.87 -17.75 -4.89
CA ASN A 26 25.05 -18.97 -4.88
C ASN A 26 25.86 -20.22 -5.26
N LEU A 27 26.80 -20.10 -6.21
CA LEU A 27 27.73 -21.18 -6.55
C LEU A 27 28.58 -21.62 -5.35
N LEU A 28 29.08 -20.67 -4.54
CA LEU A 28 29.81 -20.98 -3.30
C LEU A 28 28.97 -21.76 -2.29
N HIS A 29 27.65 -21.64 -2.35
CA HIS A 29 26.71 -22.35 -1.49
C HIS A 29 26.07 -23.59 -2.15
N GLY A 30 26.63 -24.07 -3.27
CA GLY A 30 26.16 -25.26 -3.98
C GLY A 30 24.78 -25.10 -4.63
N LYS A 31 24.33 -23.86 -4.81
CA LYS A 31 23.08 -23.54 -5.51
C LYS A 31 23.44 -23.00 -6.88
N GLU A 32 23.39 -23.84 -7.90
CA GLU A 32 23.47 -23.32 -9.27
C GLU A 32 22.29 -22.38 -9.51
N ASN A 33 22.59 -21.18 -10.01
CA ASN A 33 21.60 -20.15 -10.26
C ASN A 33 21.95 -19.42 -11.55
N ASP A 34 21.03 -19.47 -12.51
CA ASP A 34 21.14 -18.88 -13.83
C ASP A 34 20.54 -17.47 -13.93
N ALA A 35 20.06 -16.90 -12.82
CA ALA A 35 19.37 -15.61 -12.71
C ALA A 35 19.89 -14.53 -13.67
N THR A 36 19.02 -14.02 -14.52
CA THR A 36 19.34 -12.98 -15.50
C THR A 36 19.09 -11.58 -14.93
N ILE A 37 19.53 -10.55 -15.66
CA ILE A 37 19.16 -9.15 -15.36
C ILE A 37 17.63 -9.00 -15.42
N GLU A 38 16.97 -9.67 -16.36
CA GLU A 38 15.52 -9.67 -16.49
C GLU A 38 14.84 -10.23 -15.23
N ASP A 39 15.38 -11.30 -14.63
CA ASP A 39 14.85 -11.87 -13.39
C ASP A 39 15.00 -10.92 -12.21
N VAL A 40 16.12 -10.19 -12.15
CA VAL A 40 16.33 -9.15 -11.13
C VAL A 40 15.33 -8.01 -11.31
N ILE A 41 15.12 -7.53 -12.55
CA ILE A 41 14.15 -6.47 -12.84
C ILE A 41 12.73 -6.94 -12.48
N LYS A 42 12.33 -8.14 -12.89
CA LYS A 42 11.03 -8.74 -12.54
C LYS A 42 10.85 -8.83 -11.03
N GLY A 43 11.86 -9.34 -10.32
CA GLY A 43 11.85 -9.45 -8.87
C GLY A 43 11.73 -8.09 -8.17
N ALA A 44 12.49 -7.10 -8.61
CA ALA A 44 12.43 -5.74 -8.08
C ALA A 44 11.07 -5.09 -8.31
N ILE A 45 10.49 -5.23 -9.51
CA ILE A 45 9.15 -4.73 -9.83
C ILE A 45 8.10 -5.43 -8.94
N ALA A 46 8.13 -6.76 -8.85
CA ALA A 46 7.20 -7.52 -8.02
C ALA A 46 7.29 -7.11 -6.54
N MET A 47 8.51 -6.93 -6.04
CA MET A 47 8.76 -6.48 -4.68
C MET A 47 8.25 -5.05 -4.45
N TYR A 48 8.55 -4.13 -5.36
CA TYR A 48 8.03 -2.76 -5.30
C TYR A 48 6.50 -2.73 -5.30
N LEU A 49 5.87 -3.49 -6.20
CA LEU A 49 4.41 -3.61 -6.27
C LEU A 49 3.81 -4.25 -5.01
N SER A 50 4.53 -5.15 -4.33
CA SER A 50 4.10 -5.72 -3.05
C SER A 50 4.16 -4.72 -1.90
N TRP A 51 5.06 -3.73 -1.99
CA TRP A 51 5.24 -2.67 -0.99
C TRP A 51 4.35 -1.48 -1.21
N LEU A 52 3.88 -1.26 -2.45
CA LEU A 52 2.80 -0.31 -2.67
C LEU A 52 1.66 -0.77 -1.74
N PRO A 53 1.29 0.02 -0.71
CA PRO A 53 0.09 -0.28 0.04
C PRO A 53 -0.97 -0.39 -1.04
N ALA A 54 -1.66 -1.54 -1.12
CA ALA A 54 -2.75 -1.71 -2.06
C ALA A 54 -3.57 -0.44 -1.91
N LYS A 55 -3.48 0.50 -2.88
CA LYS A 55 -4.16 1.80 -2.80
C LYS A 55 -5.56 1.40 -2.49
N GLY A 56 -5.99 1.62 -1.24
CA GLY A 56 -7.06 0.82 -0.65
C GLY A 56 -8.21 0.96 -1.60
N ARG A 57 -8.50 -0.06 -2.42
CA ARG A 57 -9.57 0.08 -3.40
C ARG A 57 -10.76 0.43 -2.52
N PRO A 58 -11.42 1.57 -2.71
CA PRO A 58 -12.57 1.90 -1.91
C PRO A 58 -13.50 0.70 -2.06
N LEU A 59 -13.71 -0.03 -0.94
CA LEU A 59 -14.47 -1.27 -0.89
C LEU A 59 -15.89 -1.05 -1.44
N ILE A 60 -16.31 0.21 -1.48
CA ILE A 60 -17.51 0.69 -2.15
C ILE A 60 -17.06 1.71 -3.20
N SER A 61 -16.82 1.23 -4.41
CA SER A 61 -16.81 2.05 -5.62
C SER A 61 -17.83 1.48 -6.58
N ASN A 62 -18.66 2.35 -7.15
CA ASN A 62 -19.41 2.03 -8.36
C ASN A 62 -18.77 2.85 -9.49
N GLN A 63 -19.03 2.49 -10.75
CA GLN A 63 -18.54 3.21 -11.94
C GLN A 63 -18.80 4.72 -11.89
N SER A 64 -19.75 5.18 -11.09
CA SER A 64 -20.15 6.58 -10.94
C SER A 64 -19.57 7.30 -9.72
N PHE A 65 -19.07 6.59 -8.69
CA PHE A 65 -18.61 7.25 -7.46
C PHE A 65 -17.53 6.49 -6.68
N ILE A 66 -16.74 7.26 -5.94
CA ILE A 66 -15.72 6.81 -5.00
C ILE A 66 -16.10 7.27 -3.58
N ILE A 67 -16.02 6.36 -2.61
CA ILE A 67 -16.09 6.72 -1.18
C ILE A 67 -14.69 7.01 -0.67
N GLU A 68 -14.48 8.23 -0.18
CA GLU A 68 -13.30 8.61 0.60
C GLU A 68 -13.61 8.59 2.09
N ASN A 69 -12.67 8.11 2.90
CA ASN A 69 -12.76 8.19 4.35
C ASN A 69 -11.90 9.33 4.89
N LYS A 70 -12.39 10.00 5.94
CA LYS A 70 -11.73 11.12 6.65
C LYS A 70 -11.30 10.74 8.06
N ILE A 71 -11.19 9.44 8.35
CA ILE A 71 -10.96 8.96 9.71
C ILE A 71 -9.62 9.47 10.26
N GLN A 72 -8.59 9.56 9.40
CA GLN A 72 -7.28 10.11 9.79
C GLN A 72 -7.37 11.53 10.30
N SER A 73 -7.90 12.43 9.47
CA SER A 73 -7.93 13.86 9.79
C SER A 73 -8.79 14.14 11.03
N ILE A 74 -9.86 13.38 11.26
CA ILE A 74 -10.67 13.53 12.47
C ILE A 74 -9.86 13.19 13.73
N PHE A 75 -9.13 12.07 13.73
CA PHE A 75 -8.29 11.69 14.88
C PHE A 75 -7.11 12.64 15.07
N GLU A 76 -6.48 13.10 13.99
CA GLU A 76 -5.39 14.09 14.05
C GLU A 76 -5.87 15.41 14.65
N ASN A 77 -7.07 15.88 14.28
CA ASN A 77 -7.70 17.06 14.88
C ASN A 77 -8.04 16.88 16.37
N GLN A 78 -8.21 15.64 16.84
CA GLN A 78 -8.35 15.30 18.26
C GLN A 78 -7.01 15.08 18.97
N GLY A 79 -5.88 15.30 18.27
CA GLY A 79 -4.53 15.13 18.81
C GLY A 79 -4.15 13.67 19.05
N LYS A 80 -4.77 12.72 18.34
CA LYS A 80 -4.55 11.28 18.53
C LYS A 80 -3.58 10.70 17.52
N ASN A 81 -2.59 9.95 18.02
CA ASN A 81 -1.67 9.18 17.20
C ASN A 81 -2.18 7.74 16.95
N GLN A 82 -1.50 6.99 16.09
CA GLN A 82 -1.96 5.67 15.64
C GLN A 82 -2.11 4.66 16.77
N LYS A 83 -1.21 4.74 17.74
CA LYS A 83 -1.19 3.83 18.88
C LYS A 83 -2.41 4.09 19.74
N GLU A 84 -2.69 5.35 20.06
CA GLU A 84 -3.89 5.72 20.82
C GLU A 84 -5.17 5.33 20.09
N VAL A 85 -5.25 5.51 18.77
CA VAL A 85 -6.41 5.09 17.97
C VAL A 85 -6.61 3.57 18.02
N THR A 86 -5.53 2.81 17.92
CA THR A 86 -5.55 1.34 18.02
C THR A 86 -6.10 0.92 19.39
N GLU A 87 -5.64 1.56 20.47
CA GLU A 87 -6.09 1.29 21.84
C GLU A 87 -7.55 1.69 22.07
N LEU A 88 -7.97 2.86 21.58
CA LEU A 88 -9.33 3.39 21.73
C LEU A 88 -10.37 2.56 20.97
N THR A 89 -10.04 2.12 19.77
CA THR A 89 -10.98 1.44 18.87
C THR A 89 -10.93 -0.08 19.00
N GLY A 90 -9.84 -0.62 19.57
CA GLY A 90 -9.54 -2.06 19.56
C GLY A 90 -9.28 -2.62 18.16
N VAL A 91 -9.10 -1.77 17.15
CA VAL A 91 -8.81 -2.17 15.77
C VAL A 91 -7.30 -2.29 15.61
N GLY A 92 -6.84 -3.39 15.01
CA GLY A 92 -5.41 -3.67 14.86
C GLY A 92 -4.65 -2.59 14.09
N ARG A 93 -3.38 -2.37 14.47
CA ARG A 93 -2.52 -1.31 13.91
C ARG A 93 -2.40 -1.35 12.39
N SER A 94 -2.25 -2.56 11.81
CA SER A 94 -2.19 -2.73 10.35
C SER A 94 -3.47 -2.26 9.66
N THR A 95 -4.63 -2.59 10.25
CA THR A 95 -5.94 -2.17 9.74
C THR A 95 -6.14 -0.67 9.85
N ILE A 96 -5.78 -0.04 10.98
CA ILE A 96 -5.81 1.42 11.12
C ILE A 96 -4.89 2.08 10.09
N SER A 97 -3.69 1.53 9.86
CA SER A 97 -2.77 2.03 8.84
C SER A 97 -3.39 2.01 7.45
N ASN A 98 -4.07 0.93 7.08
CA ASN A 98 -4.74 0.83 5.78
C ASN A 98 -5.89 1.85 5.66
N ILE A 99 -6.66 2.04 6.73
CA ILE A 99 -7.76 3.01 6.76
C ILE A 99 -7.25 4.44 6.58
N TRP A 100 -6.17 4.81 7.28
CA TRP A 100 -5.52 6.10 7.11
C TRP A 100 -4.98 6.31 5.69
N ASN A 101 -4.48 5.25 5.06
CA ASN A 101 -4.07 5.27 3.67
C ASN A 101 -5.26 5.23 2.66
N GLY A 102 -6.47 5.60 3.10
CA GLY A 102 -7.64 5.77 2.24
C GLY A 102 -8.58 4.57 2.15
N ALA A 103 -8.25 3.42 2.75
CA ALA A 103 -9.15 2.27 2.72
C ALA A 103 -10.45 2.53 3.50
N VAL A 104 -11.58 2.13 2.93
CA VAL A 104 -12.86 2.14 3.66
C VAL A 104 -12.84 1.00 4.69
N PRO A 105 -13.14 1.25 5.98
CA PRO A 105 -13.21 0.19 6.97
C PRO A 105 -14.35 -0.80 6.67
N THR A 106 -14.23 -2.04 7.12
CA THR A 106 -15.37 -2.96 7.23
C THR A 106 -16.44 -2.37 8.15
N LEU A 107 -17.69 -2.83 8.04
CA LEU A 107 -18.78 -2.33 8.90
C LEU A 107 -18.44 -2.46 10.40
N GLU A 108 -17.86 -3.58 10.81
CA GLU A 108 -17.47 -3.79 12.20
C GLU A 108 -16.42 -2.76 12.66
N ASN A 109 -15.35 -2.59 11.89
CA ASN A 109 -14.30 -1.62 12.21
C ASN A 109 -14.82 -0.19 12.15
N PHE A 110 -15.72 0.10 11.21
CA PHE A 110 -16.40 1.39 11.13
C PHE A 110 -17.19 1.68 12.40
N ILE A 111 -18.00 0.73 12.89
CA ILE A 111 -18.79 0.92 14.12
C ILE A 111 -17.87 1.17 15.32
N ARG A 112 -16.79 0.40 15.47
CA ARG A 112 -15.80 0.59 16.55
C ARG A 112 -15.18 1.99 16.51
N ILE A 113 -14.74 2.41 15.32
CA ILE A 113 -14.15 3.74 15.09
C ILE A 113 -15.17 4.84 15.35
N TRP A 114 -16.39 4.71 14.81
CA TRP A 114 -17.48 5.67 14.95
C TRP A 114 -17.86 5.90 16.42
N LEU A 115 -17.92 4.82 17.21
CA LEU A 115 -18.15 4.90 18.64
C LEU A 115 -17.01 5.63 19.36
N ALA A 116 -15.75 5.32 19.03
CA ALA A 116 -14.57 5.97 19.61
C ALA A 116 -14.49 7.47 19.27
N LEU A 117 -14.99 7.86 18.09
CA LEU A 117 -15.07 9.25 17.64
C LEU A 117 -16.22 10.04 18.30
N GLY A 118 -17.04 9.43 19.13
CA GLY A 118 -18.19 10.09 19.76
C GLY A 118 -19.44 10.15 18.88
N LYS A 119 -19.55 9.25 17.90
CA LYS A 119 -20.70 9.10 16.99
C LYS A 119 -21.01 10.34 16.15
N PRO A 120 -20.04 10.94 15.44
CA PRO A 120 -20.33 12.06 14.55
C PRO A 120 -21.24 11.62 13.39
N PRO A 121 -21.93 12.56 12.71
CA PRO A 121 -22.66 12.26 11.48
C PRO A 121 -21.79 11.53 10.45
N ILE A 122 -22.34 10.53 9.77
CA ILE A 122 -21.56 9.64 8.88
C ILE A 122 -20.93 10.43 7.74
N GLU A 123 -21.59 11.47 7.26
CA GLU A 123 -21.16 12.36 6.17
C GLU A 123 -19.89 13.15 6.53
N GLN A 124 -19.58 13.30 7.82
CA GLN A 124 -18.32 13.90 8.27
C GLN A 124 -17.14 12.91 8.18
N ILE A 125 -17.44 11.61 8.20
CA ILE A 125 -16.46 10.52 8.21
C ILE A 125 -16.23 9.96 6.80
N LEU A 126 -17.30 9.84 6.02
CA LEU A 126 -17.30 9.29 4.66
C LEU A 126 -17.87 10.31 3.70
N THR A 127 -17.12 10.61 2.63
CA THR A 127 -17.57 11.51 1.57
C THR A 127 -17.61 10.80 0.22
N ILE A 128 -18.63 11.10 -0.56
CA ILE A 128 -18.80 10.57 -1.91
C ILE A 128 -18.25 11.58 -2.90
N LYS A 129 -17.35 11.13 -3.79
CA LYS A 129 -16.88 11.92 -4.94
C LYS A 129 -17.31 11.26 -6.25
N PRO A 130 -17.66 12.03 -7.28
CA PRO A 130 -17.87 11.48 -8.61
C PRO A 130 -16.55 10.89 -9.13
N VAL A 131 -16.64 9.82 -9.93
CA VAL A 131 -15.49 9.37 -10.72
C VAL A 131 -15.30 10.38 -11.84
N GLU A 132 -14.22 11.15 -11.81
CA GLU A 132 -13.85 11.99 -12.95
C GLU A 132 -13.55 11.06 -14.13
N SER A 133 -14.36 11.15 -15.18
CA SER A 133 -14.11 10.44 -16.43
C SER A 133 -12.95 11.13 -17.13
N GLU A 134 -11.77 10.49 -17.10
CA GLU A 134 -10.60 10.82 -17.93
C GLU A 134 -10.90 10.69 -19.43
#